data_AF-A0A398B0L7-F1
#
_entry.id   AF-A0A398B0L7-F1
#
_cell.length_a   1.000
_cell.length_b   1.000
_cell.length_c   1.000
_cell.angle_alpha   90.00
_cell.angle_beta   90.00
_cell.angle_gamma   90.00
#
_symmetry.space_group_name_H-M   'P 1'
#
loop_
_entity.id
_entity.type
_entity.pdbx_description
1 polymer ?
#
loop_
_entity_poly.entity_id
_entity_poly.type
_entity_poly.pdbx_seq_one_letter_code
_entity_poly.pdbx_strand_id
1 'polypeptide(L)'
;MKHNRLLFLALASSILVILIALFQWYLINIITEFLMLTIWLVIFGLFIFITVKTIINLFKNKDWKPFTIQLLTILLWLFFPFTQVMLDLDFKMNKSERKEVVEMVENGTLKPNVSYDSSLILLPKKYEQLSKGGGEIVIEKNGDFRNNTIC
;
A
#
# COMPACT_ATOMS: atom_id res chain seq x y z
N MET A 1 -32.76 15.25 14.27
CA MET A 1 -31.67 14.26 14.57
C MET A 1 -31.24 13.36 13.39
N LYS A 2 -32.06 13.11 12.36
CA LYS A 2 -31.73 12.12 11.29
C LYS A 2 -30.66 12.61 10.28
N HIS A 3 -30.63 13.90 9.97
CA HIS A 3 -29.71 14.50 9.00
C HIS A 3 -28.23 14.36 9.39
N ASN A 4 -27.88 14.65 10.65
CA ASN A 4 -26.50 14.55 11.14
C ASN A 4 -25.98 13.09 11.17
N ARG A 5 -26.87 12.12 11.33
CA ARG A 5 -26.49 10.69 11.34
C ARG A 5 -26.05 10.21 9.96
N LEU A 6 -26.74 10.62 8.89
CA LEU A 6 -26.35 10.27 7.52
C LEU A 6 -25.01 10.91 7.13
N LEU A 7 -24.79 12.17 7.53
CA LEU A 7 -23.50 12.84 7.33
C LEU A 7 -22.37 12.12 8.04
N PHE A 8 -22.56 11.78 9.31
CA PHE A 8 -21.57 11.04 10.08
C PHE A 8 -21.27 9.66 9.46
N LEU A 9 -22.29 8.93 9.03
CA LEU A 9 -22.12 7.64 8.34
C LEU A 9 -21.39 7.79 7.00
N ALA A 10 -21.71 8.82 6.22
CA ALA A 10 -21.03 9.09 4.96
C ALA A 10 -19.56 9.44 5.17
N LEU A 11 -19.26 10.24 6.19
CA LEU A 11 -17.91 10.60 6.57
C LEU A 11 -17.13 9.37 7.08
N ALA A 12 -17.69 8.60 8.01
CA ALA A 12 -17.05 7.42 8.58
C ALA A 12 -16.76 6.37 7.51
N SER A 13 -17.72 6.09 6.62
CA SER A 13 -17.52 5.15 5.50
C SER A 13 -16.48 5.64 4.50
N SER A 14 -16.47 6.94 4.19
CA SER A 14 -15.45 7.53 3.32
C SER A 14 -14.04 7.41 3.90
N ILE A 15 -13.89 7.72 5.19
CA ILE A 15 -12.62 7.58 5.89
C ILE A 15 -12.16 6.12 5.88
N LEU A 16 -13.06 5.17 6.12
CA LEU A 16 -12.72 3.73 6.06
C LEU A 16 -12.19 3.31 4.69
N VAL A 17 -12.83 3.74 3.60
CA VAL A 17 -12.36 3.43 2.23
C VAL A 17 -10.96 4.01 1.99
N ILE A 18 -10.73 5.26 2.38
CA ILE A 18 -9.42 5.91 2.22
C ILE A 18 -8.35 5.20 3.06
N LEU A 19 -8.67 4.82 4.30
CA LEU A 19 -7.75 4.06 5.15
C LEU A 19 -7.38 2.72 4.52
N ILE A 20 -8.34 1.98 3.97
CA ILE A 20 -8.02 0.74 3.25
C ILE A 20 -7.15 1.03 2.03
N ALA A 21 -7.47 2.05 1.24
CA ALA A 21 -6.68 2.37 0.05
C ALA A 21 -5.21 2.68 0.39
N LEU A 22 -4.96 3.30 1.55
CA LEU A 22 -3.62 3.57 2.08
C LEU A 22 -2.93 2.31 2.64
N PHE A 23 -3.64 1.50 3.42
CA PHE A 23 -3.06 0.39 4.19
C PHE A 23 -3.25 -1.00 3.56
N GLN A 24 -3.90 -1.10 2.39
CA GLN A 24 -4.21 -2.38 1.73
C GLN A 24 -2.99 -3.29 1.62
N TRP A 25 -1.84 -2.77 1.19
CA TRP A 25 -0.62 -3.57 1.01
C TRP A 25 -0.06 -4.07 2.33
N TYR A 26 -0.13 -3.26 3.39
CA TYR A 26 0.27 -3.67 4.73
C TYR A 26 -0.66 -4.77 5.27
N LEU A 27 -1.97 -4.63 5.07
CA LEU A 27 -2.95 -5.62 5.47
C LEU A 27 -2.76 -6.94 4.70
N ILE A 28 -2.57 -6.90 3.39
CA ILE A 28 -2.31 -8.09 2.56
C ILE A 28 -1.14 -8.90 3.11
N ASN A 29 -0.04 -8.24 3.48
CA ASN A 29 1.13 -8.90 4.07
C ASN A 29 0.87 -9.58 5.42
N ILE A 30 -0.15 -9.16 6.16
CA ILE A 30 -0.48 -9.72 7.49
C ILE A 30 -1.47 -10.87 7.38
N ILE A 31 -2.55 -10.70 6.60
CA ILE A 31 -3.73 -11.57 6.63
C ILE A 31 -3.91 -12.43 5.38
N THR A 32 -3.10 -12.23 4.33
CA THR A 32 -3.22 -12.82 2.97
C THR A 32 -4.23 -12.13 2.06
N GLU A 33 -4.00 -12.23 0.75
CA GLU A 33 -4.84 -11.66 -0.30
C GLU A 33 -6.28 -12.21 -0.26
N PHE A 34 -6.44 -13.50 0.07
CA PHE A 34 -7.75 -14.16 0.11
C PHE A 34 -8.67 -13.58 1.18
N LEU A 35 -8.14 -13.32 2.38
CA LEU A 35 -8.92 -12.71 3.45
C LEU A 35 -9.18 -11.23 3.19
N MET A 36 -8.25 -10.54 2.51
CA MET A 36 -8.40 -9.15 2.10
C MET A 36 -9.61 -8.94 1.18
N LEU A 37 -9.90 -9.90 0.29
CA LEU A 37 -11.07 -9.86 -0.59
C LEU A 37 -12.38 -9.78 0.21
N THR A 38 -12.53 -10.57 1.27
CA THR A 38 -13.72 -10.52 2.14
C THR A 38 -13.88 -9.16 2.80
N ILE A 39 -12.77 -8.57 3.29
CA ILE A 39 -12.79 -7.25 3.93
C ILE A 39 -13.17 -6.16 2.93
N TRP A 40 -12.66 -6.23 1.69
CA TRP A 40 -13.05 -5.32 0.62
C TRP A 40 -14.55 -5.40 0.34
N LEU A 41 -15.10 -6.61 0.19
CA LEU A 41 -16.53 -6.79 -0.06
C LEU A 41 -17.39 -6.17 1.05
N VAL A 42 -17.02 -6.36 2.31
CA VAL A 42 -17.75 -5.79 3.44
C VAL A 42 -17.68 -4.26 3.42
N ILE A 43 -16.50 -3.69 3.24
CA ILE A 43 -16.31 -2.23 3.40
C ILE A 43 -16.82 -1.47 2.17
N PHE A 44 -16.51 -1.94 0.95
CA PHE A 44 -17.10 -1.37 -0.26
C PHE A 44 -18.60 -1.62 -0.33
N GLY A 45 -19.10 -2.78 0.13
CA GLY A 45 -20.53 -3.04 0.22
C GLY A 45 -21.27 -2.05 1.13
N LEU A 46 -20.72 -1.80 2.33
CA LEU A 46 -21.25 -0.78 3.25
C LEU A 46 -21.18 0.62 2.64
N PHE A 47 -20.08 0.96 1.97
CA PHE A 47 -19.90 2.24 1.29
C PHE A 47 -20.95 2.45 0.19
N ILE A 48 -21.14 1.47 -0.69
CA ILE A 48 -22.15 1.50 -1.76
C ILE A 48 -23.56 1.67 -1.17
N PHE A 49 -23.89 0.91 -0.11
CA PHE A 49 -25.18 1.02 0.55
C PHE A 49 -25.44 2.44 1.11
N ILE A 50 -24.43 3.06 1.71
CA ILE A 50 -24.53 4.43 2.21
C ILE A 50 -24.64 5.41 1.03
N THR A 51 -23.86 5.23 -0.03
CA THR A 51 -23.93 6.05 -1.25
C THR A 51 -25.33 6.04 -1.85
N VAL A 52 -25.96 4.86 -2.02
CA VAL A 52 -27.35 4.76 -2.50
C VAL A 52 -28.31 5.52 -1.58
N LYS A 53 -28.18 5.40 -0.25
CA LYS A 53 -28.99 6.17 0.70
C LYS A 53 -28.77 7.67 0.59
N THR A 54 -27.53 8.12 0.39
CA THR A 54 -27.23 9.55 0.22
C THR A 54 -27.82 10.10 -1.08
N ILE A 55 -27.83 9.32 -2.17
CA ILE A 55 -28.47 9.70 -3.44
C ILE A 55 -29.99 9.82 -3.25
N ILE A 56 -30.65 8.85 -2.61
CA ILE A 56 -32.09 8.93 -2.33
C ILE A 56 -32.41 10.17 -1.48
N ASN A 57 -31.57 10.46 -0.47
CA ASN A 57 -31.73 11.63 0.39
C ASN A 57 -31.50 12.95 -0.37
N LEU A 58 -30.60 12.97 -1.36
CA LEU A 58 -30.37 14.11 -2.24
C LEU A 58 -31.64 14.47 -3.02
N PHE A 59 -32.31 13.49 -3.63
CA PHE A 59 -33.55 13.74 -4.37
C PHE A 59 -34.73 14.09 -3.48
N LYS A 60 -34.85 13.49 -2.29
CA LYS A 60 -35.97 13.75 -1.37
C LYS A 60 -35.85 15.05 -0.57
N ASN A 61 -34.69 15.29 0.02
CA ASN A 61 -34.49 16.37 0.99
C ASN A 61 -33.60 17.50 0.45
N LYS A 62 -33.07 17.38 -0.78
CA LYS A 62 -32.11 18.32 -1.37
C LYS A 62 -30.90 18.58 -0.46
N ASP A 63 -30.47 17.57 0.29
CA ASP A 63 -29.29 17.62 1.14
C ASP A 63 -28.04 17.19 0.36
N TRP A 64 -27.23 18.17 -0.05
CA TRP A 64 -26.08 17.91 -0.93
C TRP A 64 -24.82 17.49 -0.18
N LYS A 65 -24.67 17.93 1.06
CA LYS A 65 -23.49 17.68 1.91
C LYS A 65 -23.02 16.21 1.95
N PRO A 66 -23.86 15.21 2.28
CA PRO A 66 -23.39 13.82 2.39
C PRO A 66 -23.05 13.23 1.02
N PHE A 67 -23.74 13.67 -0.04
CA PHE A 67 -23.46 13.24 -1.40
C PHE A 67 -22.11 13.79 -1.89
N THR A 68 -21.81 15.07 -1.61
CA THR A 68 -20.53 15.68 -1.98
C THR A 68 -19.35 14.95 -1.35
N ILE A 69 -19.46 14.55 -0.08
CA ILE A 69 -18.41 13.76 0.59
C ILE A 69 -18.19 12.44 -0.13
N GLN A 70 -19.26 11.70 -0.42
CA GLN A 70 -19.16 10.41 -1.12
C GLN A 70 -18.56 10.56 -2.52
N LEU A 71 -19.00 11.57 -3.27
CA LEU A 71 -18.49 11.87 -4.60
C LEU A 71 -16.99 12.22 -4.56
N LEU A 72 -16.58 13.07 -3.61
CA LEU A 72 -15.18 13.42 -3.43
C LEU A 72 -14.33 12.19 -3.10
N THR A 73 -14.81 11.30 -2.24
CA THR A 73 -14.12 10.05 -1.91
C THR A 73 -13.94 9.16 -3.13
N ILE A 74 -14.97 9.02 -3.98
CA ILE A 74 -14.88 8.22 -5.22
C ILE A 74 -13.85 8.83 -6.18
N LEU A 75 -13.87 10.15 -6.35
CA LEU A 75 -12.89 10.85 -7.19
C LEU A 75 -11.47 10.67 -6.65
N LEU A 76 -11.26 10.86 -5.35
CA LEU A 76 -9.96 10.59 -4.72
C LEU A 76 -9.54 9.15 -4.95
N TRP A 77 -10.41 8.17 -4.71
CA TRP A 77 -10.10 6.76 -4.88
C TRP A 77 -9.68 6.38 -6.30
N LEU A 78 -10.33 6.94 -7.33
CA LEU A 78 -10.02 6.63 -8.74
C LEU A 78 -8.80 7.38 -9.28
N PHE A 79 -8.61 8.64 -8.91
CA PHE A 79 -7.59 9.50 -9.52
C PHE A 79 -6.32 9.64 -8.68
N PHE A 80 -6.37 9.37 -7.37
CA PHE A 80 -5.22 9.52 -6.51
C PHE A 80 -4.38 8.24 -6.48
N PRO A 81 -3.07 8.30 -6.82
CA PRO A 81 -2.20 7.13 -6.85
C PRO A 81 -1.72 6.74 -5.45
N PHE A 82 -2.64 6.28 -4.58
CA PHE A 82 -2.37 5.92 -3.18
C PHE A 82 -1.16 4.99 -3.02
N THR A 83 -1.05 3.99 -3.91
CA THR A 83 0.06 3.02 -3.89
C THR A 83 1.40 3.70 -4.13
N GLN A 84 1.51 4.58 -5.14
CA GLN A 84 2.78 5.26 -5.45
C GLN A 84 3.19 6.18 -4.31
N VAL A 85 2.23 6.93 -3.74
CA VAL A 85 2.49 7.80 -2.60
C VAL A 85 3.01 7.01 -1.40
N MET A 86 2.40 5.86 -1.08
CA MET A 86 2.87 5.04 0.03
C MET A 86 4.24 4.40 -0.24
N LEU A 87 4.50 3.98 -1.48
CA LEU A 87 5.81 3.47 -1.88
C LEU A 87 6.90 4.54 -1.78
N ASP A 88 6.61 5.76 -2.24
CA ASP A 88 7.55 6.89 -2.16
C ASP A 88 7.83 7.31 -0.71
N LEU A 89 6.80 7.28 0.14
CA LEU A 89 6.95 7.52 1.58
C LEU A 89 7.82 6.46 2.25
N ASP A 90 7.54 5.17 2.01
CA ASP A 90 8.36 4.06 2.51
C ASP A 90 9.80 4.16 2.00
N PHE A 91 9.99 4.45 0.71
CA PHE A 91 11.32 4.64 0.12
C PHE A 91 12.08 5.80 0.77
N LYS A 92 11.42 6.95 0.96
CA LYS A 92 12.05 8.14 1.54
C LYS A 92 12.40 7.94 3.01
N MET A 93 11.54 7.27 3.78
CA MET A 93 11.81 6.94 5.18
C MET A 93 12.96 5.94 5.32
N ASN A 94 13.03 4.93 4.46
CA ASN A 94 14.02 3.86 4.52
C ASN A 94 15.34 4.19 3.77
N LYS A 95 15.43 5.35 3.11
CA LYS A 95 16.57 5.73 2.26
C LYS A 95 17.88 5.82 3.03
N SER A 96 17.86 6.31 4.27
CA SER A 96 19.06 6.41 5.12
C SER A 96 19.59 5.04 5.50
N GLU A 97 18.71 4.14 5.92
CA GLU A 97 19.08 2.77 6.33
C GLU A 97 19.58 1.95 5.13
N ARG A 98 18.96 2.12 3.94
CA ARG A 98 19.42 1.47 2.71
C ARG A 98 20.81 1.93 2.28
N LYS A 99 21.14 3.22 2.47
CA LYS A 99 22.50 3.74 2.20
C LYS A 99 23.54 3.13 3.13
N GLU A 100 23.21 2.98 4.41
CA GLU A 100 24.10 2.35 5.39
C GLU A 100 24.42 0.90 5.00
N VAL A 101 23.41 0.14 4.54
CA VAL A 101 23.62 -1.22 4.02
C VAL A 101 24.52 -1.24 2.78
N VAL A 102 24.33 -0.33 1.83
CA VAL A 102 25.19 -0.24 0.63
C VAL A 102 26.64 0.03 1.02
N GLU A 103 26.87 0.97 1.95
CA GLU A 103 28.20 1.28 2.46
C GLU A 103 28.83 0.08 3.20
N MET A 104 28.05 -0.72 3.94
CA MET A 104 28.53 -1.96 4.58
C MET A 104 28.88 -3.06 3.55
N VAL A 105 28.21 -3.12 2.40
CA VAL A 105 28.54 -4.03 1.30
C VAL A 105 29.82 -3.56 0.59
N GLU A 106 29.93 -2.27 0.27
CA GLU A 106 31.11 -1.68 -0.38
C GLU A 106 32.38 -1.82 0.47
N ASN A 107 32.25 -1.64 1.79
CA ASN A 107 33.36 -1.81 2.74
C ASN A 107 33.70 -3.29 3.03
N GLY A 108 32.99 -4.25 2.42
CA GLY A 108 33.26 -5.69 2.55
C GLY A 108 32.87 -6.30 3.90
N THR A 109 32.11 -5.56 4.73
CA THR A 109 31.60 -5.99 6.03
C THR A 109 30.43 -6.97 5.86
N LEU A 110 29.63 -6.80 4.80
CA LEU A 110 28.59 -7.74 4.38
C LEU A 110 29.09 -8.56 3.20
N LYS A 111 29.26 -9.87 3.40
CA LYS A 111 29.69 -10.84 2.39
C LYS A 111 28.56 -11.83 2.08
N PRO A 112 28.55 -12.46 0.88
CA PRO A 112 27.62 -13.55 0.57
C PRO A 112 27.73 -14.63 1.64
N ASN A 113 26.66 -14.82 2.40
CA ASN A 113 26.61 -15.70 3.57
C ASN A 113 25.56 -16.81 3.42
N VAL A 114 24.97 -16.95 2.23
CA VAL A 114 24.09 -18.08 1.90
C VAL A 114 24.87 -19.12 1.10
N SER A 115 24.74 -20.39 1.48
CA SER A 115 25.51 -21.49 0.86
C SER A 115 25.01 -21.88 -0.53
N TYR A 116 23.79 -21.46 -0.88
CA TYR A 116 23.10 -21.90 -2.10
C TYR A 116 23.21 -20.88 -3.26
N ASP A 117 23.61 -19.63 -3.00
CA ASP A 117 23.82 -18.62 -4.05
C ASP A 117 24.87 -17.57 -3.65
N SER A 118 25.97 -17.51 -4.39
CA SER A 118 27.07 -16.57 -4.13
C SER A 118 26.76 -15.10 -4.45
N SER A 119 25.59 -14.82 -5.04
CA SER A 119 25.09 -13.47 -5.36
C SER A 119 24.14 -12.90 -4.30
N LEU A 120 23.66 -13.72 -3.37
CA LEU A 120 22.73 -13.32 -2.32
C LEU A 120 23.45 -12.98 -1.02
N ILE A 121 23.07 -11.87 -0.41
CA ILE A 121 23.46 -11.52 0.96
C ILE A 121 22.20 -11.51 1.82
N LEU A 122 22.23 -12.31 2.88
CA LEU A 122 21.25 -12.22 3.96
C LEU A 122 21.59 -11.00 4.83
N LEU A 123 20.66 -10.05 4.92
CA LEU A 123 20.81 -8.87 5.76
C LEU A 123 20.85 -9.26 7.24
N PRO A 124 21.63 -8.53 8.08
CA PRO A 124 21.53 -8.67 9.53
C PRO A 124 20.10 -8.40 10.00
N LYS A 125 19.64 -9.05 11.07
CA LYS A 125 18.28 -8.91 11.63
C LYS A 125 17.81 -7.46 11.83
N LYS A 126 18.74 -6.53 12.06
CA LYS A 126 18.47 -5.09 12.19
C LYS A 126 17.94 -4.44 10.89
N TYR A 127 18.29 -5.00 9.73
CA TYR A 127 17.98 -4.45 8.40
C TYR A 127 17.05 -5.36 7.59
N GLU A 128 16.57 -6.47 8.15
CA GLU A 128 15.66 -7.43 7.51
C GLU A 128 14.39 -6.74 6.95
N GLN A 129 13.90 -5.73 7.67
CA GLN A 129 12.77 -4.87 7.30
C GLN A 129 12.95 -4.08 5.99
N LEU A 130 14.19 -3.95 5.49
CA LEU A 130 14.48 -3.23 4.25
C LEU A 130 14.24 -4.09 3.00
N SER A 131 14.20 -5.42 3.15
CA SER A 131 13.87 -6.37 2.08
C SER A 131 12.47 -6.93 2.29
N LYS A 132 11.54 -6.59 1.40
CA LYS A 132 10.15 -7.06 1.46
C LYS A 132 10.01 -8.56 1.14
N GLY A 133 11.09 -9.24 0.74
CA GLY A 133 11.13 -10.65 0.32
C GLY A 133 11.80 -11.61 1.30
N GLY A 134 12.07 -11.21 2.55
CA GLY A 134 12.66 -12.10 3.57
C GLY A 134 14.13 -11.80 3.92
N GLY A 135 14.53 -10.52 3.88
CA GLY A 135 15.85 -10.11 4.37
C GLY A 135 17.01 -10.31 3.40
N GLU A 136 16.77 -10.79 2.18
CA GLU A 136 17.82 -11.04 1.20
C GLU A 136 17.97 -9.86 0.24
N ILE A 137 19.21 -9.57 -0.17
CA ILE A 137 19.55 -8.62 -1.24
C ILE A 137 20.41 -9.33 -2.29
N VAL A 138 20.16 -9.01 -3.56
CA VAL A 138 20.92 -9.54 -4.71
C VAL A 138 22.03 -8.55 -5.04
N ILE A 139 23.28 -9.00 -5.11
CA ILE A 139 24.37 -8.23 -5.69
C ILE A 139 24.44 -8.55 -7.18
N GLU A 140 24.07 -7.57 -8.00
CA GLU A 140 24.37 -7.62 -9.44
C GLU A 140 25.86 -7.33 -9.65
N LYS A 141 26.66 -8.37 -9.88
CA LYS A 141 28.03 -8.19 -10.37
C LYS A 141 27.96 -7.84 -11.85
N ASN A 142 28.15 -6.57 -12.18
CA ASN A 142 28.37 -6.13 -13.56
C ASN A 142 29.63 -6.82 -14.12
N GLY A 143 29.45 -7.97 -14.76
CA GLY A 143 30.55 -8.82 -15.20
C GLY A 143 30.20 -9.94 -16.20
N ASP A 144 28.95 -10.14 -16.59
CA ASP A 144 28.63 -11.07 -17.69
C ASP A 144 27.38 -10.67 -18.48
N PHE A 145 27.43 -9.48 -19.10
CA PHE A 145 26.64 -9.21 -20.30
C PHE A 145 27.49 -9.59 -21.52
N ARG A 146 27.71 -10.89 -21.75
CA ARG A 146 28.06 -11.39 -23.08
C ARG A 146 27.04 -12.44 -23.51
N ASN A 147 26.22 -12.01 -24.46
CA ASN A 147 25.39 -12.82 -25.36
C ASN A 147 24.19 -13.56 -24.73
N ASN A 148 23.02 -12.93 -24.76
CA ASN A 148 22.10 -13.20 -25.87
C ASN A 148 20.89 -12.27 -25.83
N THR A 149 20.82 -11.41 -26.86
CA THR A 149 19.58 -11.04 -27.53
C THR A 149 18.73 -12.29 -27.76
N ILE A 150 17.45 -12.33 -27.37
CA ILE A 150 16.24 -12.54 -28.21
C ILE A 150 15.02 -12.08 -27.38
N CYS A 151 14.16 -11.31 -28.06
CA CYS A 151 12.79 -10.84 -27.78
C CYS A 151 12.03 -11.37 -26.56
#